data_AF-A0A1D8UTN1-F1
#
_entry.id   AF-A0A1D8UTN1-F1
#
_cell.length_a   1.000
_cell.length_b   1.000
_cell.length_c   1.000
_cell.angle_alpha   90.00
_cell.angle_beta   90.00
_cell.angle_gamma   90.00
#
_symmetry.space_group_name_H-M   'P 1'
#
loop_
_entity.id
_entity.type
_entity.pdbx_description
1 polymer ?
#
loop_
_entity_poly.entity_id
_entity_poly.type
_entity_poly.pdbx_seq_one_letter_code
_entity_poly.pdbx_strand_id
1 'polypeptide(L)'
;MLYTGTDWNFSTLRICYDAIERIAQEELRLETYPNRIEVITSEQMLDVYTSHGMPLSYPHWSAGKRFVSHENAYKRGLMGLAYEVVINSSPCISYLMEENSATMQALVIAHAAFGHNHFFRNNRLFREWTDPTQILDYLEFARGYISRCEERHGVRAVERILDAAHALQGQGVNRHSGIKRLDLRQEQERDRERRAYEAQTYNDLWRTVPKRDADESVGGANGNDPTLGLPEENILYFLEKNAPKLEPWEREVIRIVRLTAQYFYPQPQLKLMNEGCATWVHDYIMRRLHEKGEIDDASMLEAIHSTTNVITQRGFDEGGGPSFNPYALGFAMMSDIARICTTPTEEDRAWFPNFAGNNDAVGTLHHAWAEYRDESFVQQFLSPKVIRDFRLFRLTDDLAQPYLLVDSIHNESGYREIRRSVASSYDPGVLSEEIEIVGADLQGDRMLKLEHRTRPGHLLQPSDARLTLAHLAELWGYGVTLKEVDNQTGRELGSYMAA
;
A
#
# COMPACT_ATOMS: atom_id res chain seq x y z
N MET A 1 33.57 -11.36 -17.36
CA MET A 1 33.24 -10.30 -16.39
C MET A 1 32.47 -9.18 -17.08
N LEU A 2 31.40 -8.71 -16.44
CA LEU A 2 30.47 -7.69 -16.94
C LEU A 2 31.01 -6.27 -16.76
N TYR A 3 31.73 -6.02 -15.67
CA TYR A 3 32.39 -4.76 -15.34
C TYR A 3 33.61 -5.02 -14.44
N THR A 4 34.48 -4.02 -14.32
CA THR A 4 35.66 -4.03 -13.45
C THR A 4 35.76 -2.69 -12.73
N GLY A 5 35.79 -2.71 -11.40
CA GLY A 5 35.77 -1.48 -10.58
C GLY A 5 34.36 -0.93 -10.35
N THR A 6 34.28 0.30 -9.85
CA THR A 6 33.02 0.93 -9.41
C THR A 6 32.30 1.72 -10.51
N ASP A 7 33.01 2.09 -11.57
CA ASP A 7 32.48 2.98 -12.61
C ASP A 7 31.51 2.25 -13.55
N TRP A 8 30.48 2.96 -13.99
CA TRP A 8 29.48 2.45 -14.93
C TRP A 8 29.21 3.46 -16.05
N ASN A 9 28.67 2.94 -17.16
CA ASN A 9 28.09 3.73 -18.24
C ASN A 9 26.88 2.98 -18.81
N PHE A 10 26.15 3.58 -19.76
CA PHE A 10 24.96 2.95 -20.34
C PHE A 10 25.23 1.60 -21.04
N SER A 11 26.43 1.36 -21.58
CA SER A 11 26.76 0.04 -22.14
C SER A 11 26.95 -0.99 -21.04
N THR A 12 27.62 -0.62 -19.95
CA THR A 12 27.77 -1.48 -18.76
C THR A 12 26.40 -1.85 -18.19
N LEU A 13 25.52 -0.87 -17.99
CA LEU A 13 24.15 -1.12 -17.51
C LEU A 13 23.39 -2.09 -18.41
N ARG A 14 23.51 -1.93 -19.73
CA ARG A 14 22.84 -2.82 -20.69
C ARG A 14 23.38 -4.24 -20.62
N ILE A 15 24.70 -4.41 -20.54
CA ILE A 15 25.33 -5.72 -20.39
C ILE A 15 24.92 -6.39 -19.07
N CYS A 16 24.88 -5.63 -17.96
CA CYS A 16 24.37 -6.11 -16.69
C CYS A 16 22.90 -6.54 -16.79
N TYR A 17 22.06 -5.70 -17.40
CA TYR A 17 20.65 -6.01 -17.62
C TYR A 17 20.47 -7.31 -18.39
N ASP A 18 21.16 -7.48 -19.52
CA ASP A 18 21.03 -8.68 -20.37
C ASP A 18 21.49 -9.96 -19.63
N ALA A 19 22.54 -9.86 -18.79
CA ALA A 19 23.01 -10.98 -17.98
C ALA A 19 22.04 -11.34 -16.84
N ILE A 20 21.52 -10.33 -16.14
CA ILE A 20 20.52 -10.47 -15.09
C ILE A 20 19.22 -11.05 -15.66
N GLU A 21 18.75 -10.54 -16.81
CA GLU A 21 17.55 -10.99 -17.50
C GLU A 21 17.64 -12.48 -17.85
N ARG A 22 18.81 -12.91 -18.33
CA ARG A 22 19.05 -14.32 -18.65
C ARG A 22 18.86 -15.22 -17.43
N ILE A 23 19.46 -14.87 -16.29
CA ILE A 23 19.31 -15.67 -15.06
C ILE A 23 17.86 -15.61 -14.56
N ALA A 24 17.25 -14.43 -14.57
CA ALA A 24 15.87 -14.21 -14.14
C ALA A 24 14.88 -15.06 -14.96
N GLN A 25 15.01 -15.11 -16.28
CA GLN A 25 14.09 -15.83 -17.16
C GLN A 25 14.42 -17.32 -17.27
N GLU A 26 15.69 -17.69 -17.46
CA GLU A 26 16.08 -19.08 -17.74
C GLU A 26 16.16 -19.93 -16.47
N GLU A 27 16.67 -19.37 -15.36
CA GLU A 27 16.87 -20.13 -14.12
C GLU A 27 15.73 -19.92 -13.12
N LEU A 28 15.30 -18.67 -12.93
CA LEU A 28 14.21 -18.33 -12.00
C LEU A 28 12.83 -18.32 -12.64
N ARG A 29 12.70 -18.36 -13.97
CA ARG A 29 11.42 -18.33 -14.70
C ARG A 29 10.55 -17.12 -14.34
N LEU A 30 11.17 -15.98 -14.02
CA LEU A 30 10.46 -14.78 -13.62
C LEU A 30 9.66 -14.19 -14.78
N GLU A 31 8.42 -13.87 -14.45
CA GLU A 31 7.44 -13.26 -15.32
C GLU A 31 7.27 -11.77 -14.99
N THR A 32 7.71 -10.85 -15.86
CA THR A 32 7.76 -9.40 -15.59
C THR A 32 6.98 -8.55 -16.62
N TYR A 33 6.58 -7.33 -16.25
CA TYR A 33 6.18 -6.30 -17.21
C TYR A 33 7.41 -5.78 -17.96
N PRO A 34 7.25 -5.21 -19.17
CA PRO A 34 8.38 -4.62 -19.88
C PRO A 34 9.11 -3.60 -19.01
N ASN A 35 10.43 -3.74 -18.88
CA ASN A 35 11.23 -2.87 -18.03
C ASN A 35 11.56 -1.55 -18.73
N ARG A 36 11.46 -0.45 -17.98
CA ARG A 36 11.96 0.88 -18.34
C ARG A 36 12.86 1.37 -17.21
N ILE A 37 14.16 1.36 -17.47
CA ILE A 37 15.19 1.79 -16.53
C ILE A 37 15.48 3.27 -16.77
N GLU A 38 15.37 4.09 -15.73
CA GLU A 38 15.71 5.52 -15.77
C GLU A 38 16.78 5.83 -14.74
N VAL A 39 17.82 6.56 -15.13
CA VAL A 39 18.85 7.03 -14.21
C VAL A 39 18.48 8.44 -13.76
N ILE A 40 18.45 8.64 -12.45
CA ILE A 40 18.06 9.90 -11.80
C ILE A 40 19.08 10.32 -10.75
N THR A 41 19.08 11.60 -10.40
CA THR A 41 19.91 12.14 -9.32
C THR A 41 19.32 11.78 -7.95
N SER A 42 20.14 11.85 -6.89
CA SER A 42 19.67 11.67 -5.51
C SER A 42 18.50 12.61 -5.13
N GLU A 43 18.49 13.85 -5.64
CA GLU A 43 17.42 14.83 -5.39
C GLU A 43 16.10 14.40 -6.04
N GLN A 44 16.17 13.97 -7.30
CA GLN A 44 15.02 13.43 -8.02
C GLN A 44 14.47 12.17 -7.35
N MET A 45 15.36 11.31 -6.82
CA MET A 45 14.93 10.10 -6.10
C MET A 45 14.14 10.45 -4.83
N LEU A 46 14.61 11.43 -4.05
CA LEU A 46 13.88 11.89 -2.87
C LEU A 46 12.51 12.47 -3.24
N ASP A 47 12.42 13.25 -4.32
CA ASP A 47 11.14 13.80 -4.81
C ASP A 47 10.15 12.67 -5.18
N VAL A 48 10.62 11.70 -5.96
CA VAL A 48 9.83 10.52 -6.36
C VAL A 48 9.37 9.72 -5.13
N TYR A 49 10.24 9.50 -4.14
CA TYR A 49 9.89 8.76 -2.92
C TYR A 49 8.76 9.42 -2.13
N THR A 50 8.81 10.75 -2.05
CA THR A 50 7.85 11.52 -1.23
C THR A 50 6.47 11.60 -1.85
N SER A 51 6.43 11.39 -3.16
CA SER A 51 5.23 11.22 -3.98
C SER A 51 4.78 9.75 -4.08
N HIS A 52 5.19 8.87 -3.14
CA HIS A 52 4.90 7.42 -3.15
C HIS A 52 5.35 6.70 -4.43
N GLY A 53 6.47 7.12 -5.02
CA GLY A 53 6.98 6.57 -6.27
C GLY A 53 6.29 7.11 -7.52
N MET A 54 5.43 8.12 -7.42
CA MET A 54 4.71 8.67 -8.58
C MET A 54 5.41 9.92 -9.14
N PRO A 55 6.04 9.87 -10.33
CA PRO A 55 6.74 11.00 -10.94
C PRO A 55 5.78 12.10 -11.45
N LEU A 56 4.48 11.81 -11.49
CA LEU A 56 3.43 12.69 -12.00
C LEU A 56 2.38 13.01 -10.94
N SER A 57 2.72 12.96 -9.64
CA SER A 57 1.79 13.43 -8.61
C SER A 57 1.53 14.93 -8.74
N TYR A 58 0.35 15.37 -8.31
CA TYR A 58 0.10 16.79 -8.05
C TYR A 58 0.88 17.23 -6.80
N PRO A 59 1.27 18.52 -6.71
CA PRO A 59 1.95 19.05 -5.54
C PRO A 59 1.00 19.07 -4.34
N HIS A 60 1.52 18.68 -3.17
CA HIS A 60 0.80 18.76 -1.91
C HIS A 60 1.80 18.90 -0.75
N TRP A 61 1.50 19.76 0.23
CA TRP A 61 2.45 20.08 1.31
C TRP A 61 2.80 18.86 2.17
N SER A 62 1.90 17.88 2.28
CA SER A 62 2.17 16.65 3.04
C SER A 62 3.30 15.82 2.42
N ALA A 63 3.45 15.85 1.09
CA ALA A 63 4.58 15.24 0.39
C ALA A 63 5.87 16.00 0.72
N GLY A 64 5.84 17.33 0.70
CA GLY A 64 6.99 18.17 1.11
C GLY A 64 7.42 17.94 2.58
N LYS A 65 6.46 17.75 3.49
CA LYS A 65 6.77 17.38 4.89
C LYS A 65 7.51 16.03 4.97
N ARG A 66 7.08 15.05 4.18
CA ARG A 66 7.76 13.74 4.08
C ARG A 66 9.14 13.89 3.44
N PHE A 67 9.29 14.75 2.43
CA PHE A 67 10.57 15.05 1.80
C PHE A 67 11.58 15.55 2.82
N VAL A 68 11.23 16.58 3.59
CA VAL A 68 12.12 17.12 4.62
C VAL A 68 12.45 16.07 5.68
N SER A 69 11.51 15.18 6.02
CA SER A 69 11.76 14.08 6.96
C SER A 69 12.75 13.05 6.41
N HIS A 70 12.57 12.61 5.16
CA HIS A 70 13.43 11.63 4.50
C HIS A 70 14.82 12.21 4.19
N GLU A 71 14.90 13.43 3.69
CA GLU A 71 16.15 14.13 3.45
C GLU A 71 16.98 14.26 4.74
N ASN A 72 16.34 14.60 5.86
CA ASN A 72 17.03 14.68 7.16
C ASN A 72 17.50 13.32 7.67
N ALA A 73 16.70 12.26 7.51
CA ALA A 73 17.09 10.91 7.87
C ALA A 73 18.30 10.43 7.04
N TYR A 74 18.28 10.75 5.74
CA TYR A 74 19.37 10.47 4.80
C TYR A 74 20.65 11.20 5.17
N LYS A 75 20.61 12.53 5.32
CA LYS A 75 21.80 13.35 5.70
C LYS A 75 22.44 12.89 7.01
N ARG A 76 21.66 12.27 7.90
CA ARG A 76 22.13 11.75 9.20
C ARG A 76 22.62 10.31 9.15
N GLY A 77 22.59 9.65 7.99
CA GLY A 77 22.95 8.23 7.85
C GLY A 77 22.04 7.28 8.63
N LEU A 78 20.88 7.75 9.07
CA LEU A 78 19.90 6.95 9.82
C LEU A 78 19.07 6.05 8.90
N MET A 79 19.02 6.41 7.62
CA MET A 79 18.39 5.66 6.55
C MET A 79 19.47 5.45 5.47
N GLY A 80 19.85 4.20 5.20
CA GLY A 80 20.49 3.89 3.92
C GLY A 80 19.48 4.25 2.83
N LEU A 81 19.91 4.93 1.77
CA LEU A 81 19.03 5.17 0.62
C LEU A 81 18.40 3.84 0.22
N ALA A 82 17.07 3.83 0.05
CA ALA A 82 16.47 2.82 -0.80
C ALA A 82 17.16 2.99 -2.16
N TYR A 83 17.94 2.01 -2.58
CA TYR A 83 18.79 2.12 -3.76
C TYR A 83 17.97 2.24 -5.06
N GLU A 84 16.66 2.13 -4.94
CA GLU A 84 15.70 2.05 -6.01
C GLU A 84 14.35 2.62 -5.63
N VAL A 85 13.63 3.08 -6.65
CA VAL A 85 12.19 3.23 -6.60
C VAL A 85 11.61 2.53 -7.82
N VAL A 86 10.58 1.72 -7.60
CA VAL A 86 9.89 0.99 -8.66
C VAL A 86 8.44 1.42 -8.73
N ILE A 87 7.96 1.67 -9.94
CA ILE A 87 6.56 1.99 -10.22
C ILE A 87 5.90 0.78 -10.83
N ASN A 88 4.90 0.24 -10.13
CA ASN A 88 4.01 -0.77 -10.67
C ASN A 88 3.17 -0.18 -11.82
N SER A 89 3.71 -0.23 -13.04
CA SER A 89 3.12 0.23 -14.29
C SER A 89 3.57 -0.69 -15.43
N SER A 90 2.99 -0.54 -16.62
CA SER A 90 3.38 -1.28 -17.82
C SER A 90 3.65 -0.28 -18.96
N PRO A 91 4.93 0.02 -19.27
CA PRO A 91 6.16 -0.60 -18.76
C PRO A 91 6.42 -0.30 -17.27
N CYS A 92 7.05 -1.23 -16.56
CA CYS A 92 7.49 -1.05 -15.18
C CYS A 92 8.68 -0.11 -15.15
N ILE A 93 8.60 0.97 -14.37
CA ILE A 93 9.64 1.99 -14.29
C ILE A 93 10.50 1.71 -13.07
N SER A 94 11.80 1.54 -13.29
CA SER A 94 12.80 1.35 -12.24
C SER A 94 13.80 2.50 -12.27
N TYR A 95 13.89 3.23 -11.16
CA TYR A 95 14.83 4.34 -11.02
C TYR A 95 16.13 3.89 -10.39
N LEU A 96 17.23 4.23 -11.05
CA LEU A 96 18.60 3.97 -10.63
C LEU A 96 19.25 5.29 -10.25
N MET A 97 19.95 5.35 -9.11
CA MET A 97 20.71 6.55 -8.74
C MET A 97 21.99 6.64 -9.57
N GLU A 98 22.35 7.84 -10.01
CA GLU A 98 23.60 8.04 -10.75
C GLU A 98 24.85 7.79 -9.90
N GLU A 99 24.75 8.00 -8.59
CA GLU A 99 25.84 7.89 -7.63
C GLU A 99 26.13 6.43 -7.22
N ASN A 100 25.31 5.48 -7.66
CA ASN A 100 25.53 4.05 -7.42
C ASN A 100 26.79 3.55 -8.15
N SER A 101 27.51 2.61 -7.53
CA SER A 101 28.55 1.84 -8.20
C SER A 101 27.96 0.89 -9.25
N ALA A 102 28.76 0.38 -10.18
CA ALA A 102 28.33 -0.65 -11.15
C ALA A 102 27.69 -1.87 -10.47
N THR A 103 28.22 -2.31 -9.34
CA THR A 103 27.65 -3.40 -8.53
C THR A 103 26.28 -3.03 -7.98
N MET A 104 26.14 -1.83 -7.42
CA MET A 104 24.87 -1.36 -6.88
C MET A 104 23.83 -1.20 -7.98
N GLN A 105 24.21 -0.74 -9.18
CA GLN A 105 23.31 -0.72 -10.33
C GLN A 105 22.84 -2.13 -10.71
N ALA A 106 23.76 -3.10 -10.78
CA ALA A 106 23.40 -4.49 -11.08
C ALA A 106 22.45 -5.07 -10.02
N LEU A 107 22.72 -4.83 -8.74
CA LEU A 107 21.89 -5.26 -7.62
C LEU A 107 20.48 -4.65 -7.69
N VAL A 108 20.37 -3.35 -7.94
CA VAL A 108 19.09 -2.63 -8.11
C VAL A 108 18.32 -3.13 -9.32
N ILE A 109 18.99 -3.39 -10.45
CA ILE A 109 18.33 -3.98 -11.61
C ILE A 109 17.74 -5.35 -11.24
N ALA A 110 18.50 -6.21 -10.56
CA ALA A 110 18.00 -7.52 -10.13
C ALA A 110 16.84 -7.40 -9.13
N HIS A 111 16.89 -6.44 -8.21
CA HIS A 111 15.89 -6.23 -7.17
C HIS A 111 14.61 -5.57 -7.69
N ALA A 112 14.70 -4.34 -8.22
CA ALA A 112 13.55 -3.60 -8.72
C ALA A 112 13.02 -4.11 -10.07
N ALA A 113 13.88 -4.25 -11.08
CA ALA A 113 13.43 -4.52 -12.46
C ALA A 113 12.98 -5.98 -12.65
N PHE A 114 13.45 -6.91 -11.81
CA PHE A 114 13.05 -8.32 -11.86
C PHE A 114 12.30 -8.78 -10.62
N GLY A 115 12.81 -8.54 -9.41
CA GLY A 115 12.16 -8.96 -8.17
C GLY A 115 10.80 -8.32 -7.94
N HIS A 116 10.75 -7.01 -7.71
CA HIS A 116 9.49 -6.28 -7.50
C HIS A 116 8.56 -6.37 -8.71
N ASN A 117 9.10 -6.20 -9.92
CA ASN A 117 8.32 -6.29 -11.15
C ASN A 117 7.61 -7.65 -11.27
N HIS A 118 8.32 -8.75 -11.01
CA HIS A 118 7.73 -10.08 -10.98
C HIS A 118 6.62 -10.17 -9.93
N PHE A 119 6.87 -9.68 -8.71
CA PHE A 119 5.90 -9.72 -7.64
C PHE A 119 4.61 -8.95 -8.00
N PHE A 120 4.74 -7.72 -8.49
CA PHE A 120 3.62 -6.88 -8.91
C PHE A 120 2.80 -7.47 -10.05
N ARG A 121 3.45 -8.14 -11.00
CA ARG A 121 2.76 -8.73 -12.16
C ARG A 121 1.94 -9.95 -11.79
N ASN A 122 2.41 -10.76 -10.84
CA ASN A 122 1.88 -12.11 -10.63
C ASN A 122 1.02 -12.24 -9.37
N ASN A 123 1.24 -11.42 -8.34
CA ASN A 123 0.43 -11.48 -7.13
C ASN A 123 -1.05 -11.18 -7.42
N ARG A 124 -1.92 -12.06 -6.92
CA ARG A 124 -3.36 -12.04 -7.16
C ARG A 124 -4.01 -10.73 -6.70
N LEU A 125 -3.63 -10.19 -5.54
CA LEU A 125 -4.21 -8.96 -5.01
C LEU A 125 -3.83 -7.75 -5.90
N PHE A 126 -2.59 -7.66 -6.39
CA PHE A 126 -2.24 -6.62 -7.37
C PHE A 126 -3.05 -6.77 -8.67
N ARG A 127 -3.16 -7.99 -9.22
CA ARG A 127 -3.94 -8.23 -10.46
C ARG A 127 -5.42 -7.91 -10.33
N GLU A 128 -5.99 -8.07 -9.14
CA GLU A 128 -7.40 -7.81 -8.83
C GLU A 128 -7.67 -6.30 -8.65
N TRP A 129 -6.75 -5.57 -8.01
CA TRP A 129 -6.96 -4.20 -7.55
C TRP A 129 -6.30 -3.12 -8.40
N THR A 130 -5.28 -3.44 -9.19
CA THR A 130 -4.53 -2.45 -9.98
C THR A 130 -4.72 -2.65 -11.49
N ASP A 131 -4.56 -1.56 -12.23
CA ASP A 131 -4.36 -1.57 -13.67
C ASP A 131 -3.04 -0.86 -14.03
N PRO A 132 -1.92 -1.61 -14.12
CA PRO A 132 -0.61 -1.05 -14.42
C PRO A 132 -0.51 -0.37 -15.78
N THR A 133 -1.42 -0.67 -16.73
CA THR A 133 -1.40 -0.08 -18.07
C THR A 133 -1.99 1.34 -18.11
N GLN A 134 -2.85 1.67 -17.15
CA GLN A 134 -3.61 2.93 -17.16
C GLN A 134 -3.14 3.93 -16.10
N ILE A 135 -2.38 3.50 -15.10
CA ILE A 135 -2.01 4.33 -13.95
C ILE A 135 -1.23 5.59 -14.36
N LEU A 136 -0.28 5.49 -15.30
CA LEU A 136 0.54 6.63 -15.70
C LEU A 136 -0.30 7.74 -16.37
N ASP A 137 -1.16 7.37 -17.32
CA ASP A 137 -2.10 8.29 -17.98
C ASP A 137 -3.05 8.95 -16.96
N TYR A 138 -3.51 8.17 -15.97
CA TYR A 138 -4.40 8.65 -14.94
C TYR A 138 -3.74 9.70 -14.03
N LEU A 139 -2.48 9.47 -13.64
CA LEU A 139 -1.72 10.41 -12.81
C LEU A 139 -1.41 11.71 -13.58
N GLU A 140 -1.07 11.61 -14.87
CA GLU A 140 -0.90 12.78 -15.72
C GLU A 140 -2.20 13.61 -15.81
N PHE A 141 -3.33 12.94 -16.00
CA PHE A 141 -4.65 13.58 -15.97
C PHE A 141 -4.90 14.25 -14.61
N ALA A 142 -4.68 13.56 -13.50
CA ALA A 142 -4.91 14.06 -12.15
C ALA A 142 -4.10 15.33 -11.89
N ARG A 143 -2.79 15.30 -12.17
CA ARG A 143 -1.92 16.48 -12.05
C ARG A 143 -2.40 17.64 -12.90
N GLY A 144 -2.73 17.39 -14.17
CA GLY A 144 -3.24 18.43 -15.06
C GLY A 144 -4.60 18.98 -14.60
N TYR A 145 -5.45 18.15 -14.01
CA TYR A 145 -6.75 18.56 -13.48
C TYR A 145 -6.61 19.48 -12.28
N ILE A 146 -5.81 19.09 -11.28
CA ILE A 146 -5.55 19.89 -10.08
C ILE A 146 -4.95 21.25 -10.47
N SER A 147 -3.95 21.28 -11.34
CA SER A 147 -3.34 22.53 -11.80
C SER A 147 -4.35 23.48 -12.47
N ARG A 148 -5.25 22.97 -13.32
CA ARG A 148 -6.32 23.79 -13.92
C ARG A 148 -7.35 24.28 -12.88
N CYS A 149 -7.60 23.49 -11.84
CA CYS A 149 -8.47 23.92 -10.74
C CYS A 149 -7.82 25.04 -9.94
N GLU A 150 -6.51 24.95 -9.66
CA GLU A 150 -5.76 26.00 -8.96
C GLU A 150 -5.79 27.32 -9.73
N GLU A 151 -5.63 27.27 -11.05
CA GLU A 151 -5.72 28.46 -11.91
C GLU A 151 -7.11 29.12 -11.89
N ARG A 152 -8.19 28.33 -11.88
CA ARG A 152 -9.57 28.84 -11.97
C ARG A 152 -10.17 29.24 -10.64
N HIS A 153 -9.92 28.45 -9.59
CA HIS A 153 -10.57 28.56 -8.29
C HIS A 153 -9.63 29.09 -7.20
N GLY A 154 -8.32 29.19 -7.49
CA GLY A 154 -7.29 29.64 -6.57
C GLY A 154 -6.72 28.49 -5.73
N VAL A 155 -5.42 28.55 -5.46
CA VAL A 155 -4.66 27.52 -4.73
C VAL A 155 -5.32 27.17 -3.39
N ARG A 156 -5.66 28.17 -2.56
CA ARG A 156 -6.25 27.95 -1.23
C ARG A 156 -7.57 27.17 -1.25
N ALA A 157 -8.39 27.37 -2.30
CA ALA A 157 -9.67 26.68 -2.41
C ALA A 157 -9.46 25.20 -2.73
N VAL A 158 -8.49 24.89 -3.61
CA VAL A 158 -8.13 23.53 -4.00
C VAL A 158 -7.43 22.80 -2.86
N GLU A 159 -6.45 23.44 -2.21
CA GLU A 159 -5.73 22.88 -1.04
C GLU A 159 -6.70 22.47 0.07
N ARG A 160 -7.70 23.30 0.38
CA ARG A 160 -8.72 22.98 1.38
C ARG A 160 -9.45 21.65 1.11
N ILE A 161 -9.81 21.40 -0.15
CA ILE A 161 -10.49 20.16 -0.55
C ILE A 161 -9.50 18.98 -0.59
N LEU A 162 -8.29 19.20 -1.09
CA LEU A 162 -7.23 18.19 -1.12
C LEU A 162 -6.82 17.75 0.28
N ASP A 163 -6.64 18.69 1.21
CA ASP A 163 -6.31 18.43 2.61
C ASP A 163 -7.36 17.53 3.26
N ALA A 164 -8.63 17.90 3.10
CA ALA A 164 -9.73 17.14 3.66
C ALA A 164 -9.86 15.74 3.03
N ALA A 165 -9.68 15.64 1.70
CA ALA A 165 -9.70 14.35 1.00
C ALA A 165 -8.51 13.47 1.40
N HIS A 166 -7.31 14.02 1.55
CA HIS A 166 -6.12 13.29 2.00
C HIS A 166 -6.23 12.83 3.45
N ALA A 167 -6.85 13.62 4.34
CA ALA A 167 -7.12 13.21 5.71
C ALA A 167 -8.04 11.98 5.77
N LEU A 168 -8.95 11.84 4.81
CA LEU A 168 -9.90 10.73 4.69
C LEU A 168 -9.45 9.63 3.72
N GLN A 169 -8.24 9.71 3.15
CA GLN A 169 -7.78 8.82 2.08
C GLN A 169 -7.85 7.33 2.46
N GLY A 170 -7.58 6.99 3.72
CA GLY A 170 -7.67 5.61 4.22
C GLY A 170 -9.09 5.01 4.20
N GLN A 171 -10.11 5.88 4.21
CA GLN A 171 -11.54 5.52 4.14
C GLN A 171 -12.12 5.74 2.73
N GLY A 172 -11.25 5.87 1.71
CA GLY A 172 -11.61 5.98 0.29
C GLY A 172 -11.66 4.65 -0.46
N VAL A 173 -11.70 3.51 0.24
CA VAL A 173 -11.47 2.18 -0.34
C VAL A 173 -12.70 1.30 -0.13
N ASN A 174 -13.13 0.62 -1.18
CA ASN A 174 -14.18 -0.41 -1.13
C ASN A 174 -13.59 -1.76 -0.72
N ARG A 175 -13.74 -2.18 0.55
CA ARG A 175 -13.21 -3.43 1.09
C ARG A 175 -14.22 -4.59 1.04
N HIS A 176 -15.50 -4.31 1.24
CA HIS A 176 -16.60 -5.28 1.35
C HIS A 176 -17.48 -5.36 0.10
N SER A 177 -17.57 -4.29 -0.68
CA SER A 177 -18.28 -4.29 -1.95
C SER A 177 -17.41 -4.96 -3.02
N GLY A 178 -17.58 -6.29 -3.14
CA GLY A 178 -16.82 -7.22 -3.96
C GLY A 178 -15.99 -6.68 -5.14
N ILE A 179 -14.80 -7.27 -5.30
CA ILE A 179 -13.72 -6.93 -6.24
C ILE A 179 -14.27 -6.51 -7.62
N LYS A 180 -14.35 -5.19 -7.87
CA LYS A 180 -14.51 -4.63 -9.21
C LYS A 180 -13.15 -4.11 -9.65
N ARG A 181 -12.62 -4.68 -10.73
CA ARG A 181 -11.41 -4.18 -11.38
C ARG A 181 -11.61 -2.70 -11.72
N LEU A 182 -10.71 -1.85 -11.25
CA LEU A 182 -10.73 -0.41 -11.52
C LEU A 182 -10.40 -0.19 -13.00
N ASP A 183 -11.41 0.14 -13.80
CA ASP A 183 -11.19 0.63 -15.18
C ASP A 183 -11.21 2.16 -15.16
N LEU A 184 -10.03 2.74 -14.96
CA LEU A 184 -9.84 4.18 -14.77
C LEU A 184 -10.38 4.98 -15.96
N ARG A 185 -10.16 4.52 -17.21
CA ARG A 185 -10.67 5.18 -18.42
C ARG A 185 -12.18 5.12 -18.52
N GLN A 186 -12.78 3.94 -18.37
CA GLN A 186 -14.24 3.81 -18.46
C GLN A 186 -14.94 4.57 -17.33
N GLU A 187 -14.33 4.68 -16.16
CA GLU A 187 -14.84 5.51 -15.08
C GLU A 187 -14.78 7.00 -15.45
N GLN A 188 -13.68 7.47 -16.04
CA GLN A 188 -13.55 8.85 -16.51
C GLN A 188 -14.59 9.18 -17.60
N GLU A 189 -14.81 8.28 -18.57
CA GLU A 189 -15.79 8.47 -19.64
C GLU A 189 -17.22 8.56 -19.09
N ARG A 190 -17.62 7.62 -18.24
CA ARG A 190 -18.96 7.63 -17.61
C ARG A 190 -19.24 8.92 -16.84
N ASP A 191 -18.22 9.49 -16.23
CA ASP A 191 -18.37 10.74 -15.49
C ASP A 191 -18.39 11.98 -16.40
N ARG A 192 -17.60 11.98 -17.48
CA ARG A 192 -17.72 13.01 -18.52
C ARG A 192 -19.12 13.01 -19.14
N GLU A 193 -19.67 11.83 -19.39
CA GLU A 193 -21.05 11.66 -19.88
C GLU A 193 -22.07 12.16 -18.85
N ARG A 194 -21.92 11.81 -17.57
CA ARG A 194 -22.77 12.31 -16.49
C ARG A 194 -22.73 13.84 -16.38
N ARG A 195 -21.55 14.44 -16.40
CA ARG A 195 -21.36 15.90 -16.41
C ARG A 195 -21.96 16.56 -17.64
N ALA A 196 -21.79 15.95 -18.82
CA ALA A 196 -22.38 16.46 -20.05
C ALA A 196 -23.92 16.41 -19.98
N TYR A 197 -24.49 15.33 -19.44
CA TYR A 197 -25.93 15.19 -19.22
C TYR A 197 -26.47 16.21 -18.21
N GLU A 198 -25.79 16.41 -17.08
CA GLU A 198 -26.16 17.42 -16.07
C GLU A 198 -26.10 18.84 -16.65
N ALA A 199 -25.05 19.15 -17.42
CA ALA A 199 -24.90 20.44 -18.12
C ALA A 199 -25.99 20.68 -19.18
N GLN A 200 -26.43 19.62 -19.89
CA GLN A 200 -27.55 19.69 -20.84
C GLN A 200 -28.89 19.87 -20.13
N THR A 201 -29.12 19.13 -19.04
CA THR A 201 -30.38 19.17 -18.26
C THR A 201 -30.55 20.51 -17.53
N TYR A 202 -29.46 21.12 -17.05
CA TYR A 202 -29.47 22.44 -16.41
C TYR A 202 -29.81 23.58 -17.39
N ASN A 203 -29.54 23.41 -18.69
CA ASN A 203 -29.74 24.46 -19.68
C ASN A 203 -31.21 24.58 -20.16
N ASP A 204 -32.00 23.50 -20.11
CA ASP A 204 -33.32 23.45 -20.78
C ASP A 204 -34.55 23.53 -19.83
N LEU A 205 -34.42 23.26 -18.54
CA LEU A 205 -35.59 23.11 -17.63
C LEU A 205 -35.93 24.35 -16.78
N TRP A 206 -35.15 25.43 -16.83
CA TRP A 206 -35.37 26.63 -16.00
C TRP A 206 -35.79 27.89 -16.75
N ARG A 207 -36.22 27.78 -18.02
CA ARG A 207 -36.65 28.97 -18.78
C ARG A 207 -38.14 29.19 -18.97
N THR A 208 -39.02 28.20 -18.84
CA THR A 208 -40.46 28.43 -19.14
C THR A 208 -41.45 27.47 -18.47
N VAL A 209 -41.57 27.43 -17.14
CA VAL A 209 -42.81 26.93 -16.51
C VAL A 209 -43.16 27.75 -15.26
N PRO A 210 -44.41 28.27 -15.12
CA PRO A 210 -44.84 28.98 -13.92
C PRO A 210 -44.91 28.05 -12.71
N LYS A 211 -44.51 28.55 -11.53
CA LYS A 211 -44.72 27.89 -10.24
C LYS A 211 -46.20 27.52 -10.08
N ARG A 212 -46.48 26.21 -10.06
CA ARG A 212 -47.73 25.66 -9.54
C ARG A 212 -47.41 25.04 -8.18
N ASP A 213 -48.17 25.43 -7.17
CA ASP A 213 -48.08 24.94 -5.81
C ASP A 213 -48.04 23.41 -5.80
N ALA A 214 -46.96 22.84 -5.27
CA ALA A 214 -46.84 21.41 -5.06
C ALA A 214 -47.50 21.08 -3.73
N ASP A 215 -48.60 20.32 -3.84
CA ASP A 215 -49.38 19.76 -2.74
C ASP A 215 -48.51 19.05 -1.69
N GLU A 216 -48.88 19.30 -0.43
CA GLU A 216 -48.48 18.54 0.74
C GLU A 216 -48.96 17.08 0.61
N SER A 217 -48.07 16.14 0.26
CA SER A 217 -48.20 14.72 0.63
C SER A 217 -46.97 13.90 0.25
N VAL A 218 -45.92 13.98 1.07
CA VAL A 218 -44.93 12.90 1.16
C VAL A 218 -44.76 12.55 2.64
N GLY A 219 -45.30 11.39 3.00
CA GLY A 219 -45.18 10.80 4.34
C GLY A 219 -43.72 10.55 4.73
N GLY A 220 -43.47 10.62 6.04
CA GLY A 220 -42.14 10.76 6.64
C GLY A 220 -41.10 9.73 6.20
N ALA A 221 -39.93 10.23 5.79
CA ALA A 221 -38.74 9.45 5.53
C ALA A 221 -37.87 9.40 6.81
N ASN A 222 -37.86 8.25 7.48
CA ASN A 222 -36.83 7.90 8.46
C ASN A 222 -35.48 7.70 7.73
N GLY A 223 -34.36 7.89 8.43
CA GLY A 223 -32.97 7.84 7.92
C GLY A 223 -32.46 6.53 7.30
N ASN A 224 -33.36 5.66 6.83
CA ASN A 224 -33.12 4.49 5.98
C ASN A 224 -33.71 4.76 4.59
N ASP A 225 -33.30 5.85 3.92
CA ASP A 225 -33.64 6.00 2.50
C ASP A 225 -32.83 4.94 1.71
N PRO A 226 -33.48 3.92 1.13
CA PRO A 226 -32.78 2.84 0.42
C PRO A 226 -32.01 3.35 -0.80
N THR A 227 -32.28 4.58 -1.25
CA THR A 227 -31.58 5.22 -2.37
C THR A 227 -30.14 5.62 -2.04
N LEU A 228 -29.78 5.75 -0.76
CA LEU A 228 -28.45 6.18 -0.33
C LEU A 228 -27.41 5.05 -0.23
N GLY A 229 -27.84 3.79 -0.34
CA GLY A 229 -26.93 2.64 -0.33
C GLY A 229 -26.22 2.39 1.00
N LEU A 230 -26.83 2.76 2.12
CA LEU A 230 -26.26 2.63 3.47
C LEU A 230 -26.42 1.21 4.03
N PRO A 231 -25.48 0.72 4.88
CA PRO A 231 -24.25 1.39 5.31
C PRO A 231 -23.18 1.43 4.20
N GLU A 232 -22.37 2.48 4.19
CA GLU A 232 -21.30 2.70 3.20
C GLU A 232 -19.95 2.94 3.91
N GLU A 233 -18.97 2.09 3.62
CA GLU A 233 -17.61 2.19 4.18
C GLU A 233 -16.75 3.21 3.43
N ASN A 234 -17.01 3.40 2.13
CA ASN A 234 -16.20 4.30 1.32
C ASN A 234 -16.73 5.72 1.47
N ILE A 235 -16.24 6.38 2.51
CA ILE A 235 -16.64 7.73 2.89
C ILE A 235 -16.41 8.69 1.72
N LEU A 236 -15.25 8.62 1.05
CA LEU A 236 -14.96 9.50 -0.09
C LEU A 236 -15.92 9.26 -1.26
N TYR A 237 -16.29 8.00 -1.55
CA TYR A 237 -17.29 7.68 -2.58
C TYR A 237 -18.66 8.23 -2.22
N PHE A 238 -19.09 8.06 -0.97
CA PHE A 238 -20.36 8.59 -0.50
C PHE A 238 -20.41 10.11 -0.63
N LEU A 239 -19.35 10.83 -0.23
CA LEU A 239 -19.25 12.28 -0.37
C LEU A 239 -19.27 12.70 -1.84
N GLU A 240 -18.48 12.03 -2.70
CA GLU A 240 -18.44 12.29 -4.13
C GLU A 240 -19.85 12.26 -4.77
N LYS A 241 -20.71 11.31 -4.35
CA LYS A 241 -22.06 11.14 -4.93
C LYS A 241 -23.15 11.92 -4.22
N ASN A 242 -23.11 12.03 -2.90
CA ASN A 242 -24.24 12.48 -2.10
C ASN A 242 -24.00 13.81 -1.38
N ALA A 243 -22.77 14.33 -1.35
CA ALA A 243 -22.51 15.58 -0.64
C ALA A 243 -23.33 16.73 -1.23
N PRO A 244 -24.10 17.48 -0.44
CA PRO A 244 -25.05 18.46 -0.94
C PRO A 244 -24.41 19.76 -1.44
N LYS A 245 -23.26 20.16 -0.88
CA LYS A 245 -22.61 21.45 -1.17
C LYS A 245 -21.40 21.37 -2.09
N LEU A 246 -20.96 20.17 -2.48
CA LEU A 246 -19.79 20.02 -3.33
C LEU A 246 -20.07 20.42 -4.77
N GLU A 247 -19.26 21.33 -5.27
CA GLU A 247 -19.22 21.72 -6.68
C GLU A 247 -18.66 20.58 -7.56
N PRO A 248 -18.97 20.55 -8.86
CA PRO A 248 -18.51 19.48 -9.75
C PRO A 248 -16.99 19.30 -9.77
N TRP A 249 -16.22 20.38 -9.58
CA TRP A 249 -14.77 20.31 -9.56
C TRP A 249 -14.21 19.74 -8.25
N GLU A 250 -14.87 20.02 -7.11
CA GLU A 250 -14.48 19.50 -5.79
C GLU A 250 -14.73 17.98 -5.73
N ARG A 251 -15.80 17.50 -6.36
CA ARG A 251 -16.10 16.07 -6.48
C ARG A 251 -15.02 15.32 -7.26
N GLU A 252 -14.54 15.90 -8.36
CA GLU A 252 -13.46 15.27 -9.14
C GLU A 252 -12.14 15.25 -8.35
N VAL A 253 -11.84 16.27 -7.55
CA VAL A 253 -10.66 16.27 -6.65
C VAL A 253 -10.75 15.12 -5.64
N ILE A 254 -11.91 14.97 -4.97
CA ILE A 254 -12.15 13.86 -4.03
C ILE A 254 -11.99 12.51 -4.74
N ARG A 255 -12.52 12.40 -5.96
CA ARG A 255 -12.41 11.19 -6.76
C ARG A 255 -10.97 10.87 -7.16
N ILE A 256 -10.17 11.87 -7.49
CA ILE A 256 -8.73 11.71 -7.77
C ILE A 256 -8.05 11.08 -6.57
N VAL A 257 -8.27 11.62 -5.37
CA VAL A 257 -7.71 11.09 -4.12
C VAL A 257 -8.22 9.68 -3.85
N ARG A 258 -9.52 9.43 -4.02
CA ARG A 258 -10.17 8.12 -3.83
C ARG A 258 -9.58 7.03 -4.72
N LEU A 259 -9.51 7.26 -6.03
CA LEU A 259 -8.97 6.28 -6.98
C LEU A 259 -7.48 6.04 -6.76
N THR A 260 -6.72 7.09 -6.40
CA THR A 260 -5.32 6.94 -6.02
C THR A 260 -5.18 6.08 -4.75
N ALA A 261 -5.97 6.34 -3.72
CA ALA A 261 -6.00 5.54 -2.49
C ALA A 261 -6.29 4.07 -2.76
N GLN A 262 -7.30 3.81 -3.60
CA GLN A 262 -7.73 2.46 -3.93
C GLN A 262 -6.66 1.70 -4.73
N TYR A 263 -5.94 2.37 -5.63
CA TYR A 263 -4.83 1.77 -6.39
C TYR A 263 -3.69 1.29 -5.47
N PHE A 264 -3.34 2.07 -4.44
CA PHE A 264 -2.25 1.73 -3.53
C PHE A 264 -2.67 0.90 -2.32
N TYR A 265 -3.96 0.60 -2.16
CA TYR A 265 -4.49 -0.19 -1.05
C TYR A 265 -3.83 -1.59 -0.89
N PRO A 266 -3.45 -2.32 -1.95
CA PRO A 266 -2.75 -3.60 -1.82
C PRO A 266 -1.33 -3.49 -1.23
N GLN A 267 -0.64 -2.37 -1.44
CA GLN A 267 0.81 -2.28 -1.20
C GLN A 267 1.22 -2.48 0.26
N PRO A 268 0.54 -1.90 1.27
CA PRO A 268 0.85 -2.16 2.67
C PRO A 268 0.59 -3.61 3.11
N GLN A 269 -0.32 -4.33 2.44
CA GLN A 269 -0.72 -5.71 2.80
C GLN A 269 0.23 -6.79 2.25
N LEU A 270 1.16 -6.37 1.39
CA LEU A 270 2.08 -7.24 0.68
C LEU A 270 3.54 -6.80 0.88
N LYS A 271 3.79 -5.89 1.82
CA LYS A 271 5.10 -5.26 1.98
C LYS A 271 6.15 -6.31 2.37
N LEU A 272 5.86 -7.20 3.30
CA LEU A 272 6.78 -8.26 3.72
C LEU A 272 7.12 -9.18 2.54
N MET A 273 6.11 -9.63 1.82
CA MET A 273 6.29 -10.53 0.67
C MET A 273 7.02 -9.86 -0.49
N ASN A 274 6.67 -8.61 -0.79
CA ASN A 274 7.28 -7.83 -1.88
C ASN A 274 8.77 -7.61 -1.63
N GLU A 275 9.13 -7.09 -0.45
CA GLU A 275 10.54 -6.87 -0.09
C GLU A 275 11.31 -8.19 0.02
N GLY A 276 10.69 -9.23 0.59
CA GLY A 276 11.29 -10.55 0.69
C GLY A 276 11.54 -11.21 -0.67
N CYS A 277 10.60 -11.09 -1.61
CA CYS A 277 10.72 -11.61 -2.98
C CYS A 277 11.88 -10.92 -3.71
N ALA A 278 11.91 -9.59 -3.70
CA ALA A 278 12.93 -8.84 -4.40
C ALA A 278 14.33 -9.04 -3.80
N THR A 279 14.42 -9.13 -2.46
CA THR A 279 15.67 -9.47 -1.77
C THR A 279 16.12 -10.90 -2.05
N TRP A 280 15.20 -11.86 -2.15
CA TRP A 280 15.61 -13.23 -2.48
C TRP A 280 16.11 -13.34 -3.93
N VAL A 281 15.41 -12.68 -4.86
CA VAL A 281 15.76 -12.64 -6.29
C VAL A 281 17.12 -11.98 -6.49
N HIS A 282 17.38 -10.80 -5.91
CA HIS A 282 18.66 -10.13 -6.12
C HIS A 282 19.85 -10.93 -5.58
N ASP A 283 19.66 -11.66 -4.48
CA ASP A 283 20.71 -12.37 -3.78
C ASP A 283 21.02 -13.66 -4.52
N TYR A 284 19.98 -14.32 -5.06
CA TYR A 284 20.14 -15.41 -6.01
C TYR A 284 20.92 -14.96 -7.25
N ILE A 285 20.48 -13.89 -7.90
CA ILE A 285 21.08 -13.42 -9.16
C ILE A 285 22.53 -12.99 -8.94
N MET A 286 22.83 -12.19 -7.92
CA MET A 286 24.19 -11.73 -7.65
C MET A 286 25.15 -12.89 -7.34
N ARG A 287 24.72 -13.87 -6.52
CA ARG A 287 25.50 -15.11 -6.31
C ARG A 287 25.72 -15.85 -7.62
N ARG A 288 24.69 -15.92 -8.46
CA ARG A 288 24.76 -16.67 -9.71
C ARG A 288 25.67 -16.01 -10.75
N LEU A 289 25.70 -14.69 -10.81
CA LEU A 289 26.66 -13.92 -11.61
C LEU A 289 28.09 -14.18 -11.13
N HIS A 290 28.31 -14.26 -9.81
CA HIS A 290 29.62 -14.57 -9.23
C HIS A 290 30.08 -15.99 -9.56
N GLU A 291 29.21 -17.00 -9.39
CA GLU A 291 29.49 -18.39 -9.74
C GLU A 291 29.87 -18.59 -11.22
N LYS A 292 29.28 -17.79 -12.12
CA LYS A 292 29.58 -17.81 -13.56
C LYS A 292 30.86 -17.04 -13.92
N GLY A 293 31.51 -16.36 -12.97
CA GLY A 293 32.66 -15.48 -13.22
C GLY A 293 32.29 -14.21 -13.99
N GLU A 294 31.02 -13.81 -13.93
CA GLU A 294 30.51 -12.60 -14.56
C GLU A 294 30.76 -11.36 -13.68
N ILE A 295 30.83 -11.52 -12.36
CA ILE A 295 31.32 -10.49 -11.41
C ILE A 295 32.46 -11.05 -10.55
N ASP A 296 33.30 -10.18 -10.00
CA ASP A 296 34.45 -10.57 -9.16
C ASP A 296 34.11 -10.63 -7.66
N ASP A 297 35.06 -11.10 -6.85
CA ASP A 297 34.92 -11.21 -5.40
C ASP A 297 34.67 -9.86 -4.73
N ALA A 298 35.26 -8.77 -5.25
CA ALA A 298 35.06 -7.43 -4.71
C ALA A 298 33.61 -6.97 -4.91
N SER A 299 33.05 -7.16 -6.10
CA SER A 299 31.64 -6.88 -6.40
C SER A 299 30.72 -7.75 -5.56
N MET A 300 31.06 -9.03 -5.36
CA MET A 300 30.25 -9.92 -4.52
C MET A 300 30.26 -9.48 -3.05
N LEU A 301 31.40 -9.04 -2.51
CA LEU A 301 31.49 -8.51 -1.15
C LEU A 301 30.67 -7.23 -0.97
N GLU A 302 30.68 -6.35 -1.97
CA GLU A 302 29.85 -5.14 -1.98
C GLU A 302 28.36 -5.49 -2.00
N ALA A 303 27.94 -6.45 -2.82
CA ALA A 303 26.57 -6.95 -2.85
C ALA A 303 26.14 -7.52 -1.48
N ILE A 304 26.97 -8.36 -0.86
CA ILE A 304 26.73 -8.90 0.49
C ILE A 304 26.60 -7.78 1.52
N HIS A 305 27.49 -6.79 1.48
CA HIS A 305 27.46 -5.65 2.39
C HIS A 305 26.14 -4.88 2.25
N SER A 306 25.74 -4.57 1.02
CA SER A 306 24.49 -3.86 0.73
C SER A 306 23.26 -4.65 1.16
N THR A 307 23.17 -5.94 0.80
CA THR A 307 22.07 -6.83 1.22
C THR A 307 22.01 -6.96 2.74
N THR A 308 23.15 -7.12 3.42
CA THR A 308 23.20 -7.23 4.88
C THR A 308 22.68 -5.96 5.57
N ASN A 309 23.03 -4.78 5.03
CA ASN A 309 22.55 -3.50 5.58
C ASN A 309 21.03 -3.37 5.53
N VAL A 310 20.37 -3.84 4.47
CA VAL A 310 18.90 -3.76 4.34
C VAL A 310 18.18 -4.85 5.13
N ILE A 311 18.73 -6.07 5.23
CA ILE A 311 18.10 -7.16 6.00
C ILE A 311 18.44 -7.14 7.50
N THR A 312 19.18 -6.14 7.97
CA THR A 312 19.50 -6.03 9.40
C THR A 312 18.24 -5.72 10.22
N GLN A 313 17.86 -6.63 11.12
CA GLN A 313 16.83 -6.39 12.13
C GLN A 313 17.48 -5.76 13.35
N ARG A 314 17.31 -4.44 13.53
CA ARG A 314 17.79 -3.74 14.72
C ARG A 314 16.98 -4.11 15.95
N GLY A 315 17.65 -4.22 17.09
CA GLY A 315 17.02 -4.44 18.39
C GLY A 315 16.33 -3.18 18.92
N PHE A 316 15.53 -3.33 19.98
CA PHE A 316 14.85 -2.21 20.64
C PHE A 316 15.82 -1.10 21.08
N ASP A 317 16.94 -1.48 21.72
CA ASP A 317 17.96 -0.54 22.21
C ASP A 317 18.72 0.19 21.09
N GLU A 318 18.64 -0.32 19.86
CA GLU A 318 19.32 0.22 18.67
C GLU A 318 18.40 1.12 17.82
N GLY A 319 17.24 1.49 18.37
CA GLY A 319 16.22 2.26 17.66
C GLY A 319 15.39 1.42 16.68
N GLY A 320 15.42 0.09 16.82
CA GLY A 320 14.48 -0.81 16.15
C GLY A 320 13.05 -0.54 16.63
N GLY A 321 12.13 -0.35 15.69
CA GLY A 321 10.71 -0.18 15.99
C GLY A 321 10.06 -1.47 16.50
N PRO A 322 8.79 -1.42 16.95
CA PRO A 322 8.04 -2.59 17.41
C PRO A 322 7.71 -3.58 16.28
N SER A 323 7.91 -3.18 15.02
CA SER A 323 7.60 -3.98 13.83
C SER A 323 8.85 -4.71 13.31
N PHE A 324 8.62 -5.84 12.66
CA PHE A 324 9.67 -6.54 11.93
C PHE A 324 10.12 -5.73 10.70
N ASN A 325 11.42 -5.76 10.43
CA ASN A 325 11.97 -5.32 9.18
C ASN A 325 11.45 -6.27 8.07
N PRO A 326 10.67 -5.77 7.09
CA PRO A 326 10.07 -6.61 6.05
C PRO A 326 11.13 -7.30 5.18
N TYR A 327 12.27 -6.65 4.92
CA TYR A 327 13.38 -7.24 4.20
C TYR A 327 13.97 -8.42 4.97
N ALA A 328 14.19 -8.25 6.28
CA ALA A 328 14.80 -9.26 7.14
C ALA A 328 13.94 -10.52 7.24
N LEU A 329 12.69 -10.37 7.70
CA LEU A 329 11.79 -11.50 7.92
C LEU A 329 11.34 -12.11 6.60
N GLY A 330 11.03 -11.29 5.59
CA GLY A 330 10.71 -11.74 4.24
C GLY A 330 11.84 -12.61 3.69
N PHE A 331 13.04 -12.04 3.51
CA PHE A 331 14.18 -12.77 2.94
C PHE A 331 14.49 -14.09 3.68
N ALA A 332 14.42 -14.10 5.02
CA ALA A 332 14.61 -15.30 5.82
C ALA A 332 13.57 -16.37 5.52
N MET A 333 12.29 -16.00 5.39
CA MET A 333 11.21 -16.91 5.02
C MET A 333 11.39 -17.47 3.60
N MET A 334 11.68 -16.65 2.59
CA MET A 334 11.91 -17.15 1.22
C MET A 334 13.12 -18.09 1.15
N SER A 335 14.20 -17.72 1.84
CA SER A 335 15.41 -18.56 1.91
C SER A 335 15.14 -19.90 2.60
N ASP A 336 14.34 -19.91 3.65
CA ASP A 336 13.98 -21.14 4.35
C ASP A 336 13.01 -22.01 3.54
N ILE A 337 12.05 -21.43 2.83
CA ILE A 337 11.18 -22.16 1.88
C ILE A 337 12.04 -22.86 0.83
N ALA A 338 13.00 -22.14 0.22
CA ALA A 338 13.90 -22.72 -0.77
C ALA A 338 14.73 -23.87 -0.18
N ARG A 339 15.28 -23.70 1.03
CA ARG A 339 16.01 -24.75 1.75
C ARG A 339 15.12 -25.96 2.04
N ILE A 340 13.88 -25.78 2.48
CA ILE A 340 12.95 -26.87 2.80
C ILE A 340 12.64 -27.70 1.54
N CYS A 341 12.57 -27.06 0.37
CA CYS A 341 12.33 -27.75 -0.90
C CYS A 341 13.49 -28.69 -1.27
N THR A 342 14.74 -28.31 -1.01
CA THR A 342 15.94 -29.06 -1.45
C THR A 342 16.60 -29.90 -0.37
N THR A 343 16.55 -29.46 0.89
CA THR A 343 17.29 -30.04 2.02
C THR A 343 16.46 -29.97 3.31
N PRO A 344 15.29 -30.66 3.35
CA PRO A 344 14.42 -30.65 4.50
C PRO A 344 14.97 -31.49 5.67
N THR A 345 14.74 -31.01 6.88
CA THR A 345 14.89 -31.77 8.14
C THR A 345 13.61 -32.55 8.46
N GLU A 346 13.63 -33.43 9.46
CA GLU A 346 12.42 -34.13 9.93
C GLU A 346 11.35 -33.16 10.44
N GLU A 347 11.76 -32.07 11.12
CA GLU A 347 10.84 -31.01 11.57
C GLU A 347 10.17 -30.32 10.38
N ASP A 348 10.92 -30.02 9.32
CA ASP A 348 10.36 -29.42 8.10
C ASP A 348 9.33 -30.33 7.44
N ARG A 349 9.59 -31.65 7.40
CA ARG A 349 8.66 -32.63 6.84
C ARG A 349 7.37 -32.74 7.64
N ALA A 350 7.44 -32.55 8.96
CA ALA A 350 6.27 -32.55 9.82
C ALA A 350 5.42 -31.28 9.64
N TRP A 351 6.05 -30.12 9.50
CA TRP A 351 5.37 -28.82 9.38
C TRP A 351 4.90 -28.50 7.95
N PHE A 352 5.65 -28.94 6.94
CA PHE A 352 5.42 -28.60 5.53
C PHE A 352 5.38 -29.85 4.64
N PRO A 353 4.51 -30.83 4.91
CA PRO A 353 4.48 -32.10 4.17
C PRO A 353 4.21 -31.92 2.67
N ASN A 354 3.58 -30.82 2.27
CA ASN A 354 3.19 -30.56 0.90
C ASN A 354 4.36 -30.20 -0.03
N PHE A 355 5.44 -29.60 0.49
CA PHE A 355 6.58 -29.14 -0.33
C PHE A 355 7.95 -29.53 0.21
N ALA A 356 8.07 -30.04 1.44
CA ALA A 356 9.35 -30.47 2.00
C ALA A 356 10.00 -31.59 1.18
N GLY A 357 11.10 -31.27 0.50
CA GLY A 357 11.83 -32.21 -0.36
C GLY A 357 11.24 -32.41 -1.75
N ASN A 358 10.40 -31.49 -2.24
CA ASN A 358 9.86 -31.55 -3.61
C ASN A 358 10.90 -31.23 -4.71
N ASN A 359 12.08 -30.72 -4.34
CA ASN A 359 13.14 -30.26 -5.25
C ASN A 359 12.71 -29.17 -6.26
N ASP A 360 11.65 -28.40 -5.96
CA ASP A 360 11.19 -27.28 -6.78
C ASP A 360 11.00 -26.02 -5.92
N ALA A 361 12.12 -25.43 -5.48
CA ALA A 361 12.13 -24.21 -4.69
C ALA A 361 11.49 -23.03 -5.44
N VAL A 362 11.83 -22.86 -6.73
CA VAL A 362 11.33 -21.75 -7.56
C VAL A 362 9.82 -21.87 -7.77
N GLY A 363 9.30 -23.05 -8.11
CA GLY A 363 7.85 -23.25 -8.27
C GLY A 363 7.08 -23.02 -6.97
N THR A 364 7.64 -23.44 -5.83
CA THR A 364 7.03 -23.22 -4.51
C THR A 364 6.98 -21.73 -4.16
N LEU A 365 8.06 -20.99 -4.43
CA LEU A 365 8.11 -19.55 -4.24
C LEU A 365 7.16 -18.80 -5.18
N HIS A 366 7.07 -19.19 -6.46
CA HIS A 366 6.10 -18.60 -7.39
C HIS A 366 4.67 -18.74 -6.92
N HIS A 367 4.31 -19.94 -6.43
CA HIS A 367 2.99 -20.15 -5.85
C HIS A 367 2.76 -19.28 -4.61
N ALA A 368 3.75 -19.19 -3.72
CA ALA A 368 3.68 -18.35 -2.55
C ALA A 368 3.48 -16.87 -2.92
N TRP A 369 4.27 -16.34 -3.86
CA TRP A 369 4.21 -14.95 -4.31
C TRP A 369 2.91 -14.63 -5.06
N ALA A 370 2.34 -15.57 -5.79
CA ALA A 370 1.11 -15.38 -6.56
C ALA A 370 -0.14 -15.36 -5.69
N GLU A 371 -0.28 -16.29 -4.73
CA GLU A 371 -1.59 -16.59 -4.14
C GLU A 371 -1.85 -15.96 -2.76
N TYR A 372 -0.79 -15.57 -2.05
CA TYR A 372 -0.88 -15.16 -0.65
C TYR A 372 -0.73 -13.65 -0.45
N ARG A 373 -1.26 -13.19 0.69
CA ARG A 373 -0.96 -11.88 1.32
C ARG A 373 -0.04 -12.07 2.53
N ASP A 374 0.57 -11.00 3.04
CA ASP A 374 1.55 -11.08 4.14
C ASP A 374 1.04 -11.91 5.34
N GLU A 375 -0.17 -11.63 5.83
CA GLU A 375 -0.81 -12.35 6.93
C GLU A 375 -0.90 -13.86 6.66
N SER A 376 -1.56 -14.24 5.57
CA SER A 376 -1.67 -15.64 5.15
C SER A 376 -0.33 -16.29 4.82
N PHE A 377 0.65 -15.55 4.29
CA PHE A 377 1.97 -16.07 3.97
C PHE A 377 2.75 -16.41 5.23
N VAL A 378 2.76 -15.51 6.23
CA VAL A 378 3.29 -15.81 7.57
C VAL A 378 2.56 -16.99 8.18
N GLN A 379 1.22 -16.99 8.10
CA GLN A 379 0.40 -18.05 8.64
C GLN A 379 0.57 -19.39 7.93
N GLN A 380 1.12 -19.45 6.71
CA GLN A 380 1.31 -20.69 5.95
C GLN A 380 2.77 -21.15 5.88
N PHE A 381 3.75 -20.24 5.87
CA PHE A 381 5.14 -20.56 5.57
C PHE A 381 6.15 -20.22 6.68
N LEU A 382 5.76 -19.50 7.75
CA LEU A 382 6.70 -19.22 8.83
C LEU A 382 7.09 -20.52 9.54
N SER A 383 8.36 -20.88 9.48
CA SER A 383 8.88 -22.15 10.00
C SER A 383 9.36 -22.04 11.44
N PRO A 384 9.37 -23.15 12.21
CA PRO A 384 10.02 -23.22 13.51
C PRO A 384 11.50 -22.79 13.48
N LYS A 385 12.22 -23.10 12.39
CA LYS A 385 13.61 -22.68 12.22
C LYS A 385 13.74 -21.16 12.19
N VAL A 386 12.98 -20.48 11.33
CA VAL A 386 13.03 -19.00 11.24
C VAL A 386 12.61 -18.37 12.56
N ILE A 387 11.59 -18.91 13.23
CA ILE A 387 11.17 -18.46 14.57
C ILE A 387 12.34 -18.50 15.56
N ARG A 388 13.11 -19.61 15.58
CA ARG A 388 14.29 -19.74 16.46
C ARG A 388 15.42 -18.81 16.06
N ASP A 389 15.69 -18.67 14.76
CA ASP A 389 16.77 -17.81 14.25
C ASP A 389 16.54 -16.35 14.63
N PHE A 390 15.28 -15.88 14.54
CA PHE A 390 14.85 -14.54 14.96
C PHE A 390 14.60 -14.42 16.47
N ARG A 391 14.65 -15.53 17.21
CA ARG A 391 14.37 -15.62 18.64
C ARG A 391 13.01 -15.01 19.01
N LEU A 392 11.99 -15.31 18.22
CA LEU A 392 10.65 -14.73 18.42
C LEU A 392 10.00 -15.30 19.68
N PHE A 393 9.37 -14.43 20.45
CA PHE A 393 8.56 -14.80 21.61
C PHE A 393 7.30 -13.93 21.67
N ARG A 394 6.25 -14.44 22.31
CA ARG A 394 4.99 -13.71 22.48
C ARG A 394 4.90 -13.14 23.89
N LEU A 395 4.73 -11.83 23.98
CA LEU A 395 4.31 -11.16 25.22
C LEU A 395 2.79 -11.07 25.23
N THR A 396 2.17 -11.54 26.32
CA THR A 396 0.75 -11.35 26.57
C THR A 396 0.59 -10.25 27.60
N ASP A 397 -0.05 -9.16 27.19
CA ASP A 397 -0.42 -8.04 28.07
C ASP A 397 -1.89 -8.19 28.45
N ASP A 398 -2.13 -8.87 29.56
CA ASP A 398 -3.46 -9.00 30.16
C ASP A 398 -3.62 -7.93 31.23
N LEU A 399 -4.48 -6.94 30.96
CA LEU A 399 -4.76 -5.81 31.88
C LEU A 399 -5.32 -6.27 33.24
N ALA A 400 -5.80 -7.51 33.36
CA ALA A 400 -6.20 -8.11 34.63
C ALA A 400 -5.01 -8.61 35.48
N GLN A 401 -3.82 -8.76 34.88
CA GLN A 401 -2.61 -9.23 35.55
C GLN A 401 -1.64 -8.06 35.80
N PRO A 402 -1.00 -7.98 36.98
CA PRO A 402 -0.04 -6.91 37.28
C PRO A 402 1.36 -7.14 36.66
N TYR A 403 1.53 -8.18 35.85
CA TYR A 403 2.80 -8.55 35.23
C TYR A 403 2.60 -8.98 33.77
N LEU A 404 3.63 -8.74 32.93
CA LEU A 404 3.66 -9.24 31.56
C LEU A 404 4.05 -10.72 31.56
N LEU A 405 3.29 -11.55 30.84
CA LEU A 405 3.57 -12.99 30.72
C LEU A 405 4.23 -13.28 29.37
N VAL A 406 5.39 -13.93 29.39
CA VAL A 406 5.96 -14.59 28.20
C VAL A 406 5.23 -15.93 28.02
N ASP A 407 4.18 -15.91 27.21
CA ASP A 407 3.21 -17.02 27.16
C ASP A 407 3.65 -18.16 26.22
N SER A 408 4.38 -17.85 25.15
CA SER A 408 4.79 -18.84 24.15
C SER A 408 6.30 -18.76 23.89
N ILE A 409 6.97 -19.90 24.06
CA ILE A 409 8.39 -20.12 23.82
C ILE A 409 8.61 -21.13 22.69
N HIS A 410 9.86 -21.37 22.30
CA HIS A 410 10.24 -22.28 21.20
C HIS A 410 9.95 -23.78 21.46
N ASN A 411 8.67 -24.16 21.52
CA ASN A 411 8.16 -25.54 21.55
C ASN A 411 7.02 -25.71 20.54
N GLU A 412 6.54 -26.94 20.31
CA GLU A 412 5.59 -27.21 19.20
C GLU A 412 4.29 -26.39 19.29
N SER A 413 3.68 -26.28 20.48
CA SER A 413 2.50 -25.45 20.70
C SER A 413 2.82 -23.95 20.57
N GLY A 414 3.96 -23.52 21.12
CA GLY A 414 4.41 -22.14 21.08
C GLY A 414 4.73 -21.63 19.67
N TYR A 415 5.26 -22.47 18.79
CA TYR A 415 5.49 -22.10 17.38
C TYR A 415 4.18 -21.74 16.67
N ARG A 416 3.09 -22.50 16.93
CA ARG A 416 1.78 -22.20 16.33
C ARG A 416 1.21 -20.88 16.83
N GLU A 417 1.35 -20.59 18.12
CA GLU A 417 0.87 -19.33 18.72
C GLU A 417 1.71 -18.12 18.29
N ILE A 418 3.04 -18.26 18.23
CA ILE A 418 3.94 -17.22 17.69
C ILE A 418 3.56 -16.92 16.24
N ARG A 419 3.41 -17.95 15.40
CA ARG A 419 3.02 -17.79 14.00
C ARG A 419 1.67 -17.12 13.83
N ARG A 420 0.67 -17.48 14.64
CA ARG A 420 -0.63 -16.80 14.65
C ARG A 420 -0.52 -15.33 15.05
N SER A 421 0.29 -15.04 16.06
CA SER A 421 0.49 -13.67 16.57
C SER A 421 1.20 -12.77 15.58
N VAL A 422 2.26 -13.28 14.92
CA VAL A 422 2.96 -12.55 13.86
C VAL A 422 2.05 -12.37 12.65
N ALA A 423 1.29 -13.39 12.24
CA ALA A 423 0.32 -13.25 11.14
C ALA A 423 -0.73 -12.17 11.46
N SER A 424 -1.25 -12.15 12.69
CA SER A 424 -2.20 -11.14 13.16
C SER A 424 -1.67 -9.71 13.11
N SER A 425 -0.35 -9.47 13.17
CA SER A 425 0.21 -8.11 13.02
C SER A 425 0.18 -7.59 11.58
N TYR A 426 -0.04 -8.48 10.60
CA TYR A 426 -0.19 -8.15 9.19
C TYR A 426 -1.64 -8.21 8.70
N ASP A 427 -2.60 -8.49 9.59
CA ASP A 427 -4.02 -8.57 9.23
C ASP A 427 -4.54 -7.18 8.80
N PRO A 428 -5.02 -7.02 7.55
CA PRO A 428 -5.58 -5.76 7.09
C PRO A 428 -6.72 -5.25 7.98
N GLY A 429 -7.53 -6.14 8.56
CA GLY A 429 -8.63 -5.78 9.46
C GLY A 429 -8.19 -5.29 10.84
N VAL A 430 -6.91 -5.50 11.20
CA VAL A 430 -6.28 -4.88 12.38
C VAL A 430 -5.63 -3.55 12.01
N LEU A 431 -5.14 -3.43 10.78
CA LEU A 431 -4.46 -2.24 10.28
C LEU A 431 -5.39 -1.10 9.86
N SER A 432 -6.64 -1.41 9.51
CA SER A 432 -7.63 -0.42 9.08
C SER A 432 -8.77 -0.28 10.07
N GLU A 433 -9.15 0.95 10.40
CA GLU A 433 -10.35 1.22 11.19
C GLU A 433 -11.61 0.98 10.35
N GLU A 434 -12.56 0.21 10.90
CA GLU A 434 -13.89 0.01 10.33
C GLU A 434 -14.76 1.21 10.70
N ILE A 435 -14.88 2.17 9.78
CA ILE A 435 -15.74 3.35 9.91
C ILE A 435 -16.72 3.35 8.75
N GLU A 436 -18.00 3.38 9.06
CA GLU A 436 -19.07 3.34 8.07
C GLU A 436 -20.03 4.50 8.26
N ILE A 437 -20.58 4.99 7.16
CA ILE A 437 -21.72 5.91 7.18
C ILE A 437 -22.96 5.06 7.37
N VAL A 438 -23.69 5.30 8.46
CA VAL A 438 -24.90 4.57 8.84
C VAL A 438 -26.17 5.37 8.61
N GLY A 439 -26.06 6.68 8.38
CA GLY A 439 -27.22 7.55 8.18
C GLY A 439 -26.84 8.94 7.67
N ALA A 440 -27.74 9.56 6.91
CA ALA A 440 -27.70 10.98 6.59
C ALA A 440 -29.11 11.57 6.72
N ASP A 441 -29.29 12.58 7.56
CA ASP A 441 -30.61 13.22 7.74
C ASP A 441 -30.87 14.29 6.67
N LEU A 442 -31.22 13.87 5.45
CA LEU A 442 -31.38 14.80 4.32
C LEU A 442 -32.56 15.77 4.44
N GLN A 443 -33.52 15.52 5.34
CA GLN A 443 -34.71 16.36 5.50
C GLN A 443 -34.67 17.27 6.73
N GLY A 444 -34.01 16.85 7.82
CA GLY A 444 -33.88 17.59 9.06
C GLY A 444 -32.60 18.43 9.13
N ASP A 445 -31.71 18.07 10.06
CA ASP A 445 -30.51 18.85 10.38
C ASP A 445 -29.36 18.67 9.37
N ARG A 446 -29.54 17.79 8.37
CA ARG A 446 -28.52 17.44 7.37
C ARG A 446 -27.27 16.84 7.98
N MET A 447 -27.35 16.28 9.18
CA MET A 447 -26.19 15.66 9.80
C MET A 447 -25.88 14.28 9.22
N LEU A 448 -24.58 14.05 9.02
CA LEU A 448 -24.02 12.76 8.64
C LEU A 448 -23.71 11.93 9.88
N LYS A 449 -24.15 10.68 9.92
CA LYS A 449 -23.98 9.76 11.04
C LYS A 449 -23.03 8.64 10.64
N LEU A 450 -21.95 8.50 11.39
CA LEU A 450 -20.94 7.48 11.22
C LEU A 450 -20.86 6.57 12.44
N GLU A 451 -20.49 5.32 12.20
CA GLU A 451 -20.25 4.31 13.21
C GLU A 451 -18.83 3.76 13.03
N HIS A 452 -18.04 3.79 14.09
CA HIS A 452 -16.77 3.08 14.17
C HIS A 452 -16.98 1.81 15.01
N ARG A 453 -16.79 0.64 14.38
CA ARG A 453 -16.83 -0.64 15.08
C ARG A 453 -15.44 -0.96 15.61
N THR A 454 -15.32 -1.01 16.93
CA THR A 454 -14.03 -1.20 17.59
C THR A 454 -13.97 -2.48 18.42
N ARG A 455 -12.75 -2.97 18.64
CA ARG A 455 -12.44 -4.05 19.59
C ARG A 455 -12.16 -3.45 20.97
N PRO A 456 -12.42 -4.17 22.08
CA PRO A 456 -12.12 -3.68 23.41
C PRO A 456 -10.65 -3.21 23.53
N GLY A 457 -10.45 -1.95 23.94
CA GLY A 457 -9.12 -1.34 24.13
C GLY A 457 -8.55 -0.56 22.94
N HIS A 458 -9.21 -0.54 21.78
CA HIS A 458 -8.75 0.16 20.57
C HIS A 458 -9.62 1.36 20.20
N LEU A 459 -9.83 2.29 21.14
CA LEU A 459 -10.57 3.52 20.87
C LEU A 459 -9.74 4.50 20.04
N LEU A 460 -10.42 5.30 19.23
CA LEU A 460 -9.80 6.39 18.48
C LEU A 460 -9.19 7.42 19.45
N GLN A 461 -8.03 7.95 19.06
CA GLN A 461 -7.42 9.04 19.80
C GLN A 461 -8.31 10.30 19.68
N PRO A 462 -8.75 10.93 20.80
CA PRO A 462 -9.79 11.96 20.74
C PRO A 462 -9.45 13.25 19.98
N SER A 463 -8.19 13.69 19.96
CA SER A 463 -7.79 14.88 19.19
C SER A 463 -7.73 14.59 17.69
N ASP A 464 -7.19 13.43 17.30
CA ASP A 464 -7.05 13.04 15.91
C ASP A 464 -8.42 12.77 15.29
N ALA A 465 -9.30 12.10 16.02
CA ALA A 465 -10.69 11.88 15.61
C ALA A 465 -11.42 13.21 15.33
N ARG A 466 -11.28 14.21 16.20
CA ARG A 466 -11.93 15.52 16.01
C ARG A 466 -11.39 16.27 14.81
N LEU A 467 -10.08 16.24 14.58
CA LEU A 467 -9.46 16.90 13.42
C LEU A 467 -9.91 16.26 12.10
N THR A 468 -9.92 14.93 12.03
CA THR A 468 -10.40 14.19 10.85
C THR A 468 -11.88 14.43 10.59
N LEU A 469 -12.71 14.48 11.65
CA LEU A 469 -14.14 14.77 11.51
C LEU A 469 -14.41 16.22 11.08
N ALA A 470 -13.55 17.18 11.42
CA ALA A 470 -13.68 18.55 10.94
C ALA A 470 -13.52 18.62 9.41
N HIS A 471 -12.55 17.89 8.85
CA HIS A 471 -12.40 17.75 7.40
C HIS A 471 -13.60 17.05 6.73
N LEU A 472 -14.17 16.04 7.39
CA LEU A 472 -15.37 15.37 6.90
C LEU A 472 -16.59 16.31 6.89
N ALA A 473 -16.78 17.10 7.96
CA ALA A 473 -17.84 18.10 8.03
C ALA A 473 -17.67 19.20 6.98
N GLU A 474 -16.44 19.59 6.69
CA GLU A 474 -16.12 20.55 5.64
C GLU A 474 -16.52 20.04 4.25
N LEU A 475 -16.19 18.79 3.89
CA LEU A 475 -16.58 18.19 2.61
C LEU A 475 -18.09 17.93 2.53
N TRP A 476 -18.73 17.53 3.62
CA TRP A 476 -20.17 17.32 3.67
C TRP A 476 -20.95 18.65 3.64
N GLY A 477 -20.38 19.70 4.23
CA GLY A 477 -20.96 21.03 4.34
C GLY A 477 -21.96 21.22 5.48
N TYR A 478 -22.15 20.21 6.32
CA TYR A 478 -23.03 20.20 7.51
C TYR A 478 -22.38 19.38 8.64
N GLY A 479 -23.04 19.33 9.80
CA GLY A 479 -22.55 18.61 10.96
C GLY A 479 -22.39 17.10 10.75
N VAL A 480 -21.46 16.52 11.48
CA VAL A 480 -21.09 15.11 11.41
C VAL A 480 -20.97 14.56 12.82
N THR A 481 -21.54 13.37 13.03
CA THR A 481 -21.43 12.63 14.29
C THR A 481 -20.81 11.28 14.05
N LEU A 482 -19.82 10.91 14.87
CA LEU A 482 -19.21 9.58 14.87
C LEU A 482 -19.49 8.91 16.22
N LYS A 483 -19.98 7.68 16.18
CA LYS A 483 -20.16 6.84 17.36
C LYS A 483 -19.16 5.70 17.36
N GLU A 484 -18.47 5.48 18.47
CA GLU A 484 -17.67 4.29 18.69
C GLU A 484 -18.52 3.22 19.36
N VAL A 485 -18.59 2.04 18.76
CA VAL A 485 -19.46 0.96 19.18
C VAL A 485 -18.62 -0.30 19.34
N ASP A 486 -18.80 -0.98 20.47
CA ASP A 486 -18.17 -2.26 20.73
C ASP A 486 -18.66 -3.32 19.74
N ASN A 487 -17.76 -3.95 18.99
CA ASN A 487 -18.12 -4.87 17.92
C ASN A 487 -18.86 -6.13 18.43
N GLN A 488 -18.64 -6.54 19.69
CA GLN A 488 -19.25 -7.77 20.24
C GLN A 488 -20.62 -7.49 20.88
N THR A 489 -20.73 -6.37 21.59
CA THR A 489 -21.90 -6.06 22.43
C THR A 489 -22.82 -5.01 21.82
N GLY A 490 -22.38 -4.29 20.78
CA GLY A 490 -23.12 -3.17 20.19
C GLY A 490 -23.27 -1.98 21.13
N ARG A 491 -22.52 -1.96 22.23
CA ARG A 491 -22.59 -0.89 23.24
C ARG A 491 -21.82 0.34 22.76
N GLU A 492 -22.43 1.51 22.87
CA GLU A 492 -21.75 2.79 22.63
C GLU A 492 -20.65 3.00 23.69
N LEU A 493 -19.43 3.20 23.22
CA LEU A 493 -18.23 3.43 24.03
C LEU A 493 -17.84 4.92 24.07
N GLY A 494 -18.12 5.65 22.99
CA GLY A 494 -17.80 7.06 22.85
C GLY A 494 -18.52 7.70 21.66
N SER A 495 -18.56 9.03 21.64
CA SER A 495 -19.08 9.78 20.50
C SER A 495 -18.34 11.10 20.29
N TYR A 496 -18.25 11.50 19.03
CA TYR A 496 -17.61 12.73 18.57
C TYR A 496 -18.56 13.48 17.64
N MET A 497 -18.44 14.80 17.64
CA MET A 497 -19.22 15.68 16.77
C MET A 497 -18.32 16.76 16.20
N ALA A 498 -18.49 17.05 14.92
CA ALA A 498 -17.90 18.18 14.21
C ALA A 498 -19.02 18.94 13.48
N ALA A 499 -18.92 20.26 13.38
CA ALA A 499 -19.94 21.11 12.78
C ALA A 499 -19.31 22.17 11.86
#